data_AF-M0DBJ8-F1
#
_entry.id   AF-M0DBJ8-F1
#
_cell.length_a   1.000
_cell.length_b   1.000
_cell.length_c   1.000
_cell.angle_alpha   90.00
_cell.angle_beta   90.00
_cell.angle_gamma   90.00
#
_symmetry.space_group_name_H-M   'P 1'
#
loop_
_entity.id
_entity.type
_entity.pdbx_description
1 polymer ?
#
loop_
_entity_poly.entity_id
_entity_poly.type
_entity_poly.pdbx_seq_one_letter_code
_entity_poly.pdbx_strand_id
1 'polypeptide(L)'
;MEAAHIYPKSEDGVDAVQNGIALCRFHHWTFDTGWTGVSDNFEIIVRDRPERETYDEIQNLAGDNMILPDDPSHHPLPKFLKAHRELNGFE
;
A
#
# COMPACT_ATOMS: atom_id res chain seq x y z
N MET A 1 -0.94 7.37 13.67
CA MET A 1 -0.81 7.28 12.21
C MET A 1 0.66 7.35 11.88
N GLU A 2 1.08 6.60 10.86
CA GLU A 2 2.45 6.50 10.38
C GLU A 2 2.44 6.82 8.88
N ALA A 3 3.56 7.35 8.36
CA ALA A 3 3.77 7.54 6.94
C ALA A 3 4.62 6.38 6.43
N ALA A 4 4.03 5.52 5.61
CA ALA A 4 4.71 4.40 4.99
C ALA A 4 5.27 4.84 3.63
N HIS A 5 6.53 4.51 3.35
CA HIS A 5 7.06 4.64 1.99
C HIS A 5 6.42 3.57 1.11
N ILE A 6 5.92 3.96 -0.06
CA ILE A 6 5.37 3.03 -1.05
C ILE A 6 6.51 2.23 -1.67
N TYR A 7 7.46 2.92 -2.28
CA TYR A 7 8.73 2.36 -2.70
C TYR A 7 9.76 2.53 -1.57
N PRO A 8 10.24 1.42 -0.99
CA PRO A 8 10.88 1.44 0.32
C PRO A 8 12.27 2.10 0.28
N LYS A 9 12.67 2.66 1.42
CA LYS A 9 13.99 3.26 1.61
C LYS A 9 15.15 2.28 1.42
N SER A 10 14.94 1.01 1.72
CA SER A 10 15.94 -0.05 1.51
C SER A 10 16.30 -0.26 0.04
N GLU A 11 15.41 0.14 -0.86
CA GLU A 11 15.58 0.08 -2.32
C GLU A 11 15.86 1.48 -2.89
N ASP A 12 16.50 2.37 -2.10
CA ASP A 12 16.81 3.75 -2.47
C ASP A 12 15.57 4.63 -2.79
N GLY A 13 14.42 4.33 -2.17
CA GLY A 13 13.21 5.14 -2.29
C GLY A 13 13.39 6.59 -1.84
N VAL A 14 12.81 7.52 -2.61
CA VAL A 14 12.93 8.96 -2.35
C VAL A 14 11.93 9.45 -1.29
N ASP A 15 12.30 10.49 -0.55
CA ASP A 15 11.39 11.19 0.37
C ASP A 15 10.52 12.18 -0.42
N ALA A 16 9.49 11.65 -1.06
CA ALA A 16 8.50 12.42 -1.78
C ALA A 16 7.12 12.16 -1.16
N VAL A 17 6.27 13.20 -1.10
CA VAL A 17 4.87 13.05 -0.63
C VAL A 17 4.16 11.97 -1.44
N GLN A 18 4.40 11.93 -2.75
CA GLN A 18 3.80 10.96 -3.65
C GLN A 18 4.41 9.55 -3.54
N ASN A 19 5.49 9.37 -2.78
CA ASN A 19 6.03 8.07 -2.38
C ASN A 19 5.55 7.67 -0.98
N GLY A 20 4.54 8.35 -0.43
CA GLY A 20 4.04 8.12 0.92
C GLY A 20 2.55 7.79 0.94
N ILE A 21 2.16 6.93 1.87
CA ILE A 21 0.76 6.72 2.27
C ILE A 21 0.63 6.80 3.79
N ALA A 22 -0.46 7.38 4.27
CA ALA A 22 -0.75 7.48 5.69
C ALA A 22 -1.54 6.26 6.15
N LEU A 23 -0.97 5.46 7.05
CA LEU A 23 -1.57 4.22 7.54
C LEU A 23 -1.59 4.19 9.07
N CYS A 24 -2.50 3.40 9.64
CA CYS A 24 -2.34 2.98 11.03
C CYS A 24 -1.26 1.89 11.12
N ARG A 25 -0.73 1.66 12.32
CA ARG A 25 0.41 0.75 12.52
C ARG A 25 0.17 -0.68 12.01
N PHE A 26 -1.06 -1.17 12.12
CA PHE A 26 -1.44 -2.49 11.61
C PHE A 26 -1.38 -2.54 10.09
N HIS A 27 -2.09 -1.65 9.39
CA HIS A 27 -2.08 -1.61 7.92
C HIS A 27 -0.72 -1.25 7.33
N HIS A 28 0.09 -0.47 8.05
CA HIS A 28 1.49 -0.23 7.66
C HIS A 28 2.28 -1.54 7.64
N TRP A 29 2.17 -2.35 8.69
CA TRP A 29 2.83 -3.66 8.72
C TRP A 29 2.32 -4.60 7.61
N THR A 30 1.01 -4.63 7.33
CA THR A 30 0.47 -5.47 6.24
C THR A 30 0.99 -5.02 4.88
N PHE A 31 1.16 -3.72 4.68
CA PHE A 31 1.66 -3.14 3.44
C PHE A 31 3.16 -3.43 3.24
N ASP A 32 3.98 -3.24 4.29
CA ASP A 32 5.42 -3.50 4.26
C ASP A 32 5.76 -4.99 4.06
N THR A 33 4.90 -5.88 4.58
CA THR A 33 5.09 -7.33 4.46
C THR A 33 4.43 -7.94 3.22
N GLY A 34 3.87 -7.09 2.33
CA GLY A 34 3.27 -7.52 1.08
C GLY A 34 1.99 -8.34 1.25
N TRP A 35 1.26 -8.17 2.36
CA TRP A 35 -0.10 -8.71 2.50
C TRP A 35 -1.11 -7.82 1.80
N THR A 36 -0.86 -6.51 1.79
CA THR A 36 -1.67 -5.55 1.07
C THR A 36 -0.84 -4.81 0.03
N GLY A 37 -1.46 -4.45 -1.08
CA GLY A 37 -0.92 -3.60 -2.12
C GLY A 37 -1.99 -2.62 -2.59
N VAL A 38 -1.64 -1.74 -3.52
CA VAL A 38 -2.56 -0.75 -4.06
C VAL A 38 -2.41 -0.68 -5.58
N SER A 39 -3.53 -0.73 -6.31
CA SER A 39 -3.57 -0.64 -7.77
C SER A 39 -3.31 0.78 -8.26
N ASP A 40 -3.08 0.95 -9.57
CA ASP A 40 -2.88 2.30 -10.16
C ASP A 40 -4.15 3.18 -10.09
N ASN A 41 -5.31 2.56 -9.83
CA ASN A 41 -6.57 3.25 -9.60
C ASN A 41 -6.88 3.45 -8.10
N PHE A 42 -5.89 3.22 -7.23
CA PHE A 42 -5.99 3.34 -5.77
C PHE A 42 -6.92 2.33 -5.09
N GLU A 43 -7.20 1.21 -5.76
CA GLU A 43 -7.92 0.07 -5.18
C GLU A 43 -6.98 -0.75 -4.29
N ILE A 44 -7.45 -1.14 -3.10
CA ILE A 44 -6.71 -1.97 -2.15
C ILE A 44 -6.75 -3.42 -2.63
N ILE A 45 -5.55 -3.98 -2.80
CA ILE A 45 -5.33 -5.38 -3.16
C ILE A 45 -4.94 -6.12 -1.88
N VAL A 46 -5.62 -7.23 -1.57
CA VAL A 46 -5.29 -8.08 -0.43
C VAL A 46 -4.84 -9.44 -0.93
N ARG A 47 -3.74 -9.94 -0.36
CA ARG A 47 -3.21 -11.27 -0.68
C ARG A 47 -4.05 -12.35 -0.02
N ASP A 48 -4.44 -13.35 -0.80
CA ASP A 48 -5.20 -14.49 -0.31
C ASP A 48 -4.35 -15.36 0.65
N ARG A 49 -4.68 -15.34 1.95
CA ARG A 49 -4.02 -16.08 3.04
C ARG A 49 -5.01 -16.49 4.14
N PRO A 50 -6.05 -17.27 3.81
CA PRO A 50 -7.14 -17.60 4.74
C PRO A 50 -6.68 -18.42 5.97
N GLU A 51 -5.49 -19.01 5.92
CA GLU A 51 -4.91 -19.78 7.01
C GLU A 51 -4.29 -18.92 8.12
N ARG A 52 -4.15 -17.61 7.92
CA ARG A 52 -3.49 -16.70 8.87
C ARG A 52 -4.50 -16.03 9.79
N GLU A 53 -4.14 -15.94 11.07
CA GLU A 53 -4.83 -15.05 12.00
C GLU A 53 -4.84 -13.62 11.44
N THR A 54 -5.94 -12.88 11.63
CA THR A 54 -6.21 -11.52 11.10
C THR A 54 -6.49 -11.40 9.60
N TYR A 55 -6.50 -12.50 8.82
CA TYR A 55 -6.86 -12.45 7.39
C TYR A 55 -8.26 -11.86 7.17
N ASP A 56 -9.25 -12.32 7.93
CA ASP A 56 -10.63 -11.83 7.83
C ASP A 56 -10.75 -10.31 8.11
N GLU A 57 -9.88 -9.76 8.95
CA GLU A 57 -9.88 -8.33 9.28
C GLU A 57 -9.41 -7.48 8.09
N ILE A 58 -8.43 -7.98 7.33
CA ILE A 58 -7.83 -7.27 6.19
C ILE A 58 -8.62 -7.53 4.91
N GLN A 59 -9.13 -8.75 4.72
CA GLN A 59 -9.80 -9.19 3.50
C GLN A 59 -11.04 -8.35 3.17
N ASN A 60 -11.71 -7.79 4.18
CA ASN A 60 -12.85 -6.91 3.97
C ASN A 60 -12.49 -5.60 3.24
N LEU A 61 -11.21 -5.22 3.19
CA LEU A 61 -10.73 -4.05 2.46
C LEU A 61 -10.44 -4.35 0.98
N ALA A 62 -10.46 -5.62 0.57
CA ALA A 62 -10.15 -6.00 -0.81
C ALA A 62 -11.18 -5.36 -1.77
N GLY A 63 -10.69 -4.60 -2.75
CA GLY A 63 -11.53 -3.90 -3.71
C GLY A 63 -12.04 -2.52 -3.23
N ASP A 64 -11.81 -2.15 -1.97
CA ASP A 64 -12.10 -0.79 -1.51
C ASP A 64 -11.08 0.21 -2.09
N ASN A 65 -11.48 1.48 -2.19
CA ASN A 65 -10.59 2.54 -2.65
C ASN A 65 -9.96 3.27 -1.48
N MET A 66 -8.69 3.64 -1.63
CA MET A 66 -8.04 4.55 -0.69
C MET A 66 -8.75 5.91 -0.68
N ILE A 67 -8.80 6.52 0.50
CA ILE A 67 -9.17 7.93 0.62
C ILE A 67 -7.98 8.77 0.17
N LEU A 68 -8.19 9.56 -0.88
CA LEU A 68 -7.15 10.40 -1.45
C LEU A 68 -7.19 11.81 -0.86
N PRO A 69 -6.04 12.50 -0.75
CA PRO A 69 -6.02 13.93 -0.45
C PRO A 69 -6.79 14.75 -1.49
N ASP A 70 -7.35 15.90 -1.07
CA ASP A 70 -8.07 16.81 -1.97
C ASP A 70 -7.18 17.36 -3.10
N ASP A 71 -5.89 17.57 -2.81
CA ASP A 71 -4.90 18.02 -3.78
C ASP A 71 -4.31 16.82 -4.56
N PRO A 72 -4.56 16.70 -5.88
CA PRO A 72 -4.01 15.62 -6.69
C PRO A 72 -2.49 15.57 -6.74
N SER A 73 -1.79 16.67 -6.47
CA SER A 73 -0.33 16.69 -6.42
C SER A 73 0.24 15.89 -5.23
N HIS A 74 -0.59 15.58 -4.23
CA HIS A 74 -0.23 14.73 -3.09
C HIS A 74 -0.61 13.25 -3.29
N HIS A 75 -1.24 12.90 -4.42
CA HIS A 75 -1.59 11.51 -4.68
C HIS A 75 -0.33 10.66 -4.90
N PRO A 76 -0.35 9.38 -4.52
CA PRO A 76 0.70 8.46 -4.88
C PRO A 76 0.97 8.43 -6.38
N LEU A 77 2.25 8.48 -6.78
CA LEU A 77 2.58 8.34 -8.20
C LEU A 77 2.46 6.87 -8.61
N PRO A 78 1.86 6.56 -9.79
CA PRO A 78 1.69 5.18 -10.27
C PRO A 78 2.98 4.36 -10.29
N LYS A 79 4.13 4.99 -10.59
CA LYS A 79 5.43 4.32 -10.59
C LYS A 79 5.81 3.69 -9.23
N PHE A 80 5.44 4.32 -8.12
CA PHE A 80 5.76 3.79 -6.79
C PHE A 80 4.80 2.66 -6.42
N LEU A 81 3.50 2.83 -6.71
CA LEU A 81 2.50 1.79 -6.51
C LEU A 81 2.86 0.52 -7.29
N LYS A 82 3.21 0.68 -8.56
CA LYS A 82 3.67 -0.41 -9.41
C LYS A 82 4.93 -1.09 -8.86
N ALA A 83 5.96 -0.30 -8.49
CA ALA A 83 7.20 -0.86 -7.95
C ALA A 83 6.94 -1.65 -6.65
N HIS A 84 6.06 -1.18 -5.77
CA HIS A 84 5.64 -1.93 -4.58
C HIS A 84 4.96 -3.25 -4.95
N ARG A 85 4.05 -3.24 -5.93
CA ARG A 85 3.40 -4.47 -6.44
C ARG A 85 4.41 -5.48 -7.00
N GLU A 86 5.36 -5.03 -7.82
CA GLU A 86 6.43 -5.87 -8.37
C GLU A 86 7.33 -6.45 -7.26
N LEU A 87 7.80 -5.62 -6.33
CA LEU A 87 8.67 -6.07 -5.21
C LEU A 87 7.99 -7.11 -4.33
N ASN A 88 6.67 -7.01 -4.17
CA ASN A 88 5.92 -7.92 -3.32
C ASN A 88 5.35 -9.12 -4.08
N GLY A 89 5.39 -9.16 -5.42
CA GLY A 89 4.84 -10.26 -6.23
C GLY A 89 3.32 -10.20 -6.41
N PHE A 90 2.76 -9.01 -6.52
CA PHE A 90 1.39 -8.78 -7.02
C PHE A 90 1.34 -8.63 -8.55
N GLU A 91 2.50 -8.48 -9.19
CA GLU A 91 2.73 -8.46 -10.65
C GLU A 91 3.92 -9.36 -11.02
#